data_AF-A0A318MX64-F1
#
_entry.id   AF-A0A318MX64-F1
#
_cell.length_a   1.000
_cell.length_b   1.000
_cell.length_c   1.000
_cell.angle_alpha   90.00
_cell.angle_beta   90.00
_cell.angle_gamma   90.00
#
_symmetry.space_group_name_H-M   'P 1'
#
loop_
_entity.id
_entity.type
_entity.pdbx_description
1 polymer ?
#
loop_
_entity_poly.entity_id
_entity_poly.type
_entity_poly.pdbx_seq_one_letter_code
_entity_poly.pdbx_strand_id
1 'polypeptide(L)'
;MIIEARFFSWLFILSSLFFYSFQSLAQPASDKCDNENFLHIQQEYENNIEHLTFKDVPVHLCGKVITVSDARYTRSGLHGYFYLYIGKGVSIRIVNNLDEMKAPTWPWVKRGDYAEVVGRYYYDSPRHQGVDWTHKGASRKWPYPGYVIINGIKYY
;
A
#
# COMPACT_ATOMS: atom_id res chain seq x y z
N MET A 1 68.68 41.00 12.85
CA MET A 1 68.05 40.29 11.73
C MET A 1 66.94 39.43 12.32
N ILE A 2 65.70 39.84 12.07
CA ILE A 2 64.45 39.39 12.72
C ILE A 2 63.86 38.25 11.88
N ILE A 3 63.44 37.13 12.49
CA ILE A 3 62.26 36.36 12.04
C ILE A 3 61.57 35.78 13.29
N GLU A 4 60.41 36.35 13.64
CA GLU A 4 59.44 35.77 14.57
C GLU A 4 58.69 34.62 13.89
N ALA A 5 58.60 33.46 14.55
CA ALA A 5 57.68 32.39 14.15
C ALA A 5 56.41 32.48 14.98
N ARG A 6 55.31 32.95 14.36
CA ARG A 6 53.98 32.98 14.97
C ARG A 6 53.34 31.59 14.90
N PHE A 7 53.10 30.99 16.05
CA PHE A 7 52.27 29.78 16.18
C PHE A 7 50.79 30.15 15.98
N PHE A 8 50.18 29.62 14.93
CA PHE A 8 48.75 29.70 14.68
C PHE A 8 48.03 28.59 15.46
N SER A 9 47.28 28.96 16.50
CA SER A 9 46.34 28.05 17.18
C SER A 9 45.12 27.80 16.29
N TRP A 10 44.89 26.54 15.91
CA TRP A 10 43.66 26.11 15.24
C TRP A 10 42.62 25.69 16.29
N LEU A 11 41.56 26.49 16.41
CA LEU A 11 40.33 26.11 17.13
C LEU A 11 39.52 25.15 16.24
N PHE A 12 39.42 23.89 16.64
CA PHE A 12 38.46 22.94 16.08
C PHE A 12 37.08 23.19 16.70
N ILE A 13 36.15 23.77 15.92
CA ILE A 13 34.74 23.86 16.27
C ILE A 13 34.09 22.51 15.93
N LEU A 14 33.78 21.71 16.96
CA LEU A 14 32.97 20.51 16.84
C LEU A 14 31.51 20.91 16.55
N SER A 15 31.13 20.84 15.26
CA SER A 15 29.74 20.92 14.83
C SER A 15 29.03 19.60 15.14
N SER A 16 28.19 19.58 16.18
CA SER A 16 27.30 18.46 16.49
C SER A 16 26.19 18.39 15.44
N LEU A 17 26.31 17.45 14.49
CA LEU A 17 25.24 17.14 13.55
C LEU A 17 24.09 16.42 14.29
N PHE A 18 23.02 17.15 14.57
CA PHE A 18 21.75 16.57 15.01
C PHE A 18 21.12 15.80 13.85
N PHE A 19 21.16 14.46 13.91
CA PHE A 19 20.37 13.61 13.03
C PHE A 19 18.90 13.65 13.46
N TYR A 20 18.11 14.53 12.84
CA TYR A 20 16.65 14.47 12.95
C TYR A 20 16.15 13.22 12.23
N SER A 21 15.71 12.23 13.02
CA SER A 21 14.99 11.07 12.49
C SER A 21 13.57 11.51 12.12
N PHE A 22 13.31 11.72 10.83
CA PHE A 22 11.96 11.91 10.33
C PHE A 22 11.21 10.57 10.43
N GLN A 23 10.41 10.41 11.49
CA GLN A 23 9.41 9.34 11.53
C GLN A 23 8.31 9.67 10.53
N SER A 24 8.10 8.80 9.54
CA SER A 24 6.98 8.90 8.61
C SER A 24 5.69 8.67 9.39
N LEU A 25 4.89 9.73 9.60
CA LEU A 25 3.57 9.60 10.19
C LEU A 25 2.67 8.87 9.18
N ALA A 26 2.26 7.66 9.53
CA ALA A 26 1.29 6.92 8.76
C ALA A 26 0.00 7.73 8.64
N GLN A 27 -0.49 7.93 7.43
CA GLN A 27 -1.80 8.56 7.21
C GLN A 27 -2.87 7.47 7.19
N PRO A 28 -3.99 7.63 7.91
CA PRO A 28 -5.07 6.66 7.86
C PRO A 28 -5.78 6.74 6.50
N ALA A 29 -6.09 5.59 5.89
CA ALA A 29 -7.16 5.52 4.90
C ALA A 29 -8.51 5.84 5.57
N SER A 30 -9.56 6.05 4.78
CA SER A 30 -10.94 6.20 5.30
C SER A 30 -11.25 5.15 6.38
N ASP A 31 -11.82 5.57 7.49
CA ASP A 31 -12.17 4.71 8.62
C ASP A 31 -13.36 3.79 8.31
N LYS A 32 -14.09 4.06 7.22
CA LYS A 32 -15.25 3.29 6.76
C LYS A 32 -15.11 2.87 5.31
N CYS A 33 -15.68 1.70 5.01
CA CYS A 33 -15.87 1.23 3.65
C CYS A 33 -16.60 2.28 2.81
N ASP A 34 -16.08 2.56 1.62
CA ASP A 34 -16.66 3.49 0.66
C ASP A 34 -16.46 2.97 -0.77
N ASN A 35 -17.32 2.05 -1.16
CA ASN A 35 -17.32 1.49 -2.51
C ASN A 35 -17.69 2.54 -3.57
N GLU A 36 -18.49 3.56 -3.23
CA GLU A 36 -18.89 4.60 -4.18
C GLU A 36 -17.70 5.48 -4.55
N ASN A 37 -16.89 5.89 -3.57
CA ASN A 37 -15.66 6.60 -3.82
C ASN A 37 -14.67 5.76 -4.65
N PHE A 38 -14.55 4.46 -4.38
CA PHE A 38 -13.72 3.59 -5.21
C PHE A 38 -14.20 3.55 -6.67
N LEU A 39 -15.51 3.40 -6.89
CA LEU A 39 -16.06 3.35 -8.24
C LEU A 39 -15.86 4.67 -8.99
N HIS A 40 -15.95 5.80 -8.29
CA HIS A 40 -15.61 7.10 -8.86
C HIS A 40 -14.12 7.17 -9.27
N ILE A 41 -13.22 6.79 -8.37
CA ILE A 41 -11.77 6.74 -8.66
C ILE A 41 -11.49 5.81 -9.84
N GLN A 42 -12.08 4.62 -9.86
CA GLN A 42 -11.91 3.65 -10.95
C GLN A 42 -12.39 4.24 -12.28
N GLN A 43 -13.54 4.90 -12.31
CA GLN A 43 -14.08 5.54 -13.50
C GLN A 43 -13.20 6.70 -13.99
N GLU A 44 -12.65 7.52 -13.09
CA GLU A 44 -11.70 8.57 -13.45
C GLU A 44 -10.45 7.99 -14.12
N TYR A 45 -9.94 6.87 -13.62
CA TYR A 45 -8.79 6.17 -14.19
C TYR A 45 -9.08 5.56 -15.56
N GLU A 46 -10.27 4.99 -15.74
CA GLU A 46 -10.69 4.39 -17.01
C GLU A 46 -10.94 5.44 -18.11
N ASN A 47 -11.43 6.64 -17.74
CA ASN A 47 -11.73 7.71 -18.69
C ASN A 47 -10.51 8.55 -19.12
N ASN A 48 -9.48 8.66 -18.28
CA ASN A 48 -8.35 9.57 -18.50
C ASN A 48 -7.15 8.87 -19.17
N ILE A 49 -7.31 8.46 -20.44
CA ILE A 49 -6.29 7.74 -21.23
C ILE A 49 -4.97 8.55 -21.40
N GLU A 50 -4.98 9.87 -21.21
CA GLU A 50 -3.89 10.75 -21.66
C GLU A 50 -2.98 11.38 -20.58
N HIS A 51 -3.19 11.15 -19.28
CA HIS A 51 -2.34 11.74 -18.24
C HIS A 51 -1.76 10.72 -17.23
N LEU A 52 -0.57 10.23 -17.61
CA LEU A 52 0.39 9.40 -16.88
C LEU A 52 0.90 10.01 -15.55
N THR A 53 -0.01 10.32 -14.62
CA THR A 53 0.35 10.56 -13.22
C THR A 53 -0.76 10.05 -12.30
N PHE A 54 -1.28 8.86 -12.60
CA PHE A 54 -2.06 8.14 -11.62
C PHE A 54 -1.17 7.73 -10.47
N LYS A 55 -1.22 8.51 -9.41
CA LYS A 55 -0.63 8.16 -8.13
C LYS A 55 -1.54 7.12 -7.52
N ASP A 56 -0.99 5.95 -7.23
CA ASP A 56 -1.49 5.00 -6.24
C ASP A 56 -2.43 5.69 -5.22
N VAL A 57 -3.68 5.23 -5.10
CA VAL A 57 -4.71 5.89 -4.26
C VAL A 57 -5.11 4.98 -3.10
N PRO A 58 -5.17 5.49 -1.86
CA PRO A 58 -5.66 4.70 -0.74
C PRO A 58 -7.18 4.51 -0.88
N VAL A 59 -7.63 3.27 -0.74
CA VAL A 59 -9.05 2.90 -0.86
C VAL A 59 -9.48 2.01 0.31
N HIS A 60 -10.77 2.06 0.64
CA HIS A 60 -11.41 1.18 1.62
C HIS A 60 -12.65 0.55 0.98
N LEU A 61 -12.57 -0.74 0.68
CA LEU A 61 -13.61 -1.51 0.00
C LEU A 61 -14.27 -2.49 0.94
N CYS A 62 -15.50 -2.87 0.64
CA CYS A 62 -16.15 -3.99 1.30
C CYS A 62 -17.08 -4.74 0.35
N GLY A 63 -17.27 -6.04 0.59
CA GLY A 63 -18.13 -6.82 -0.29
C GLY A 63 -18.01 -8.32 -0.09
N LYS A 64 -18.45 -9.06 -1.12
CA LYS A 64 -18.45 -10.53 -1.11
C LYS A 64 -17.33 -11.08 -1.96
N VAL A 65 -16.58 -12.03 -1.40
CA VAL A 65 -15.58 -12.77 -2.16
C VAL A 65 -16.29 -13.67 -3.16
N ILE A 66 -16.05 -13.46 -4.45
CA ILE A 66 -16.69 -14.23 -5.52
C ILE A 66 -15.79 -15.30 -6.11
N THR A 67 -14.47 -15.12 -6.04
CA THR A 67 -13.49 -16.09 -6.55
C THR A 67 -12.22 -16.00 -5.73
N VAL A 68 -11.59 -17.14 -5.48
CA VAL A 68 -10.26 -17.27 -4.88
C VAL A 68 -9.41 -18.04 -5.88
N SER A 69 -8.19 -17.58 -6.13
CA SER A 69 -7.24 -18.24 -7.04
C SER A 69 -6.10 -18.88 -6.26
N ASP A 70 -5.43 -19.83 -6.91
CA ASP A 70 -4.17 -20.36 -6.41
C ASP A 70 -3.13 -19.24 -6.25
N ALA A 71 -2.27 -19.41 -5.24
CA ALA A 71 -1.16 -18.49 -5.04
C ALA A 71 -0.14 -18.60 -6.18
N ARG A 72 0.53 -17.50 -6.50
CA ARG A 72 1.54 -17.45 -7.57
C ARG A 72 2.78 -16.70 -7.11
N TYR A 73 3.94 -17.25 -7.45
CA TYR A 73 5.21 -16.54 -7.30
C TYR A 73 5.37 -15.50 -8.40
N THR A 74 5.73 -14.29 -8.01
CA THR A 74 6.18 -13.22 -8.89
C THR A 74 7.60 -12.80 -8.51
N ARG A 75 8.14 -11.77 -9.18
CA ARG A 75 9.45 -11.22 -8.82
C ARG A 75 9.50 -10.63 -7.40
N SER A 76 8.35 -10.26 -6.84
CA SER A 76 8.26 -9.63 -5.52
C SER A 76 7.84 -10.58 -4.39
N GLY A 77 7.61 -11.87 -4.67
CA GLY A 77 7.23 -12.85 -3.66
C GLY A 77 6.06 -13.74 -4.05
N LEU A 78 5.54 -14.49 -3.08
CA LEU A 78 4.33 -15.31 -3.19
C LEU A 78 3.08 -14.45 -2.97
N HIS A 79 2.13 -14.52 -3.91
CA HIS A 79 0.91 -13.73 -3.86
C HIS A 79 -0.35 -14.61 -3.91
N GLY A 80 -1.27 -14.39 -2.99
CA GLY A 80 -2.63 -14.91 -3.02
C GLY A 80 -3.60 -13.92 -3.67
N TYR A 81 -4.59 -14.42 -4.39
CA TYR A 81 -5.53 -13.57 -5.11
C TYR A 81 -6.97 -13.97 -4.84
N PHE A 82 -7.82 -12.99 -4.54
CA PHE A 82 -9.26 -13.18 -4.56
C PHE A 82 -9.95 -12.00 -5.25
N TYR A 83 -11.17 -12.22 -5.74
CA TYR A 83 -11.99 -11.18 -6.34
C TYR A 83 -13.11 -10.80 -5.39
N LEU A 84 -13.21 -9.51 -5.13
CA LEU A 84 -14.24 -8.91 -4.28
C LEU A 84 -15.31 -8.29 -5.18
N TYR A 85 -16.56 -8.74 -5.05
CA TYR A 85 -17.71 -8.06 -5.61
C TYR A 85 -18.12 -6.93 -4.68
N ILE A 86 -18.08 -5.70 -5.19
CA ILE A 86 -18.30 -4.47 -4.41
C ILE A 86 -19.61 -3.76 -4.79
N GLY A 87 -20.39 -4.34 -5.70
CA GLY A 87 -21.67 -3.80 -6.16
C GLY A 87 -21.64 -3.33 -7.62
N LYS A 88 -22.81 -2.99 -8.15
CA LYS A 88 -23.01 -2.44 -9.52
C LYS A 88 -22.36 -3.24 -10.65
N GLY A 89 -22.29 -4.57 -10.52
CA GLY A 89 -21.65 -5.44 -11.52
C GLY A 89 -20.12 -5.37 -11.50
N VAL A 90 -19.51 -4.64 -10.57
CA VAL A 90 -18.06 -4.47 -10.47
C VAL A 90 -17.47 -5.46 -9.48
N SER A 91 -16.37 -6.07 -9.91
CA SER A 91 -15.49 -6.83 -9.03
C SER A 91 -14.05 -6.39 -9.23
N ILE A 92 -13.26 -6.42 -8.16
CA ILE A 92 -11.86 -6.02 -8.18
C ILE A 92 -11.00 -7.11 -7.55
N ARG A 93 -9.81 -7.28 -8.11
CA ARG A 93 -8.81 -8.23 -7.60
C ARG A 93 -8.15 -7.66 -6.37
N ILE A 94 -8.11 -8.46 -5.31
CA ILE A 94 -7.34 -8.19 -4.10
C ILE A 94 -6.07 -9.06 -4.16
N VAL A 95 -4.91 -8.41 -4.04
CA VAL A 95 -3.60 -9.06 -4.08
C VAL A 95 -3.05 -9.13 -2.66
N ASN A 96 -2.68 -10.33 -2.25
CA ASN A 96 -2.26 -10.62 -0.89
C ASN A 96 -0.80 -11.08 -0.90
N ASN A 97 0.12 -10.30 -0.35
CA ASN A 97 1.52 -10.72 -0.23
C ASN A 97 1.68 -11.73 0.91
N LEU A 98 1.74 -13.02 0.57
CA LEU A 98 1.74 -14.11 1.53
C LEU A 98 3.08 -14.27 2.25
N ASP A 99 4.16 -13.67 1.75
CA ASP A 99 5.47 -13.71 2.40
C ASP A 99 5.56 -12.75 3.59
N GLU A 100 4.70 -11.71 3.64
CA GLU A 100 4.73 -10.67 4.67
C GLU A 100 3.52 -10.72 5.60
N MET A 101 2.38 -11.21 5.11
CA MET A 101 1.16 -11.26 5.90
C MET A 101 1.29 -12.16 7.12
N LYS A 102 0.68 -11.71 8.22
CA LYS A 102 0.42 -12.57 9.38
C LYS A 102 -0.92 -13.27 9.21
N ALA A 103 -0.98 -14.27 8.35
CA ALA A 103 -2.18 -15.05 8.06
C ALA A 103 -1.90 -16.56 8.07
N PRO A 104 -2.94 -17.42 8.16
CA PRO A 104 -2.79 -18.87 7.98
C PRO A 104 -2.28 -19.23 6.57
N THR A 105 -2.02 -20.51 6.33
CA THR A 105 -1.67 -20.99 4.99
C THR A 105 -2.78 -20.67 4.00
N TRP A 106 -2.40 -20.13 2.83
CA TRP A 106 -3.34 -19.83 1.76
C TRP A 106 -3.98 -21.11 1.16
N PRO A 107 -5.27 -21.11 0.84
CA PRO A 107 -6.23 -20.02 1.01
C PRO A 107 -6.87 -20.01 2.41
N TRP A 108 -6.81 -18.88 3.08
CA TRP A 108 -7.51 -18.61 4.35
C TRP A 108 -8.80 -17.80 4.15
N VAL A 109 -9.12 -17.48 2.89
CA VAL A 109 -10.35 -16.84 2.43
C VAL A 109 -11.09 -17.78 1.47
N LYS A 110 -12.41 -17.74 1.44
CA LYS A 110 -13.25 -18.56 0.55
C LYS A 110 -14.34 -17.74 -0.13
N ARG A 111 -14.88 -18.28 -1.23
CA ARG A 111 -16.07 -17.73 -1.89
C ARG A 111 -17.22 -17.61 -0.89
N GLY A 112 -17.91 -16.47 -0.90
CA GLY A 112 -19.05 -16.16 -0.03
C GLY A 112 -18.67 -15.40 1.25
N ASP A 113 -17.38 -15.37 1.62
CA ASP A 113 -16.90 -14.57 2.73
C ASP A 113 -17.20 -13.08 2.49
N TYR A 114 -17.47 -12.37 3.58
CA TYR A 114 -17.49 -10.92 3.56
C TYR A 114 -16.08 -10.41 3.84
N ALA A 115 -15.61 -9.47 3.02
CA ALA A 115 -14.31 -8.85 3.19
C ALA A 115 -14.43 -7.33 3.29
N GLU A 116 -13.59 -6.73 4.12
CA GLU A 116 -13.25 -5.31 4.08
C GLU A 116 -11.76 -5.19 3.76
N VAL A 117 -11.38 -4.31 2.84
CA VAL A 117 -10.00 -4.17 2.38
C VAL A 117 -9.61 -2.72 2.42
N VAL A 118 -8.55 -2.40 3.15
CA VAL A 118 -7.87 -1.12 3.08
C VAL A 118 -6.54 -1.32 2.39
N GLY A 119 -6.31 -0.56 1.33
CA GLY A 119 -5.12 -0.75 0.52
C GLY A 119 -4.91 0.34 -0.51
N ARG A 120 -4.00 0.05 -1.42
CA ARG A 120 -3.62 0.85 -2.57
C ARG A 120 -4.32 0.33 -3.81
N TYR A 121 -5.11 1.18 -4.44
CA TYR A 121 -5.60 0.91 -5.78
C TYR A 121 -4.50 1.21 -6.80
N TYR A 122 -4.10 0.18 -7.54
CA TYR A 122 -3.22 0.29 -8.70
C TYR A 122 -4.01 0.03 -9.97
N TYR A 123 -3.63 0.72 -11.04
CA TYR A 123 -4.27 0.60 -12.35
C TYR A 123 -3.22 0.78 -13.45
N ASP A 124 -2.88 -0.33 -14.10
CA ASP A 124 -2.01 -0.33 -15.26
C ASP A 124 -2.83 -0.38 -16.56
N SER A 125 -4.01 -1.00 -16.52
CA SER A 125 -4.98 -1.05 -17.62
C SER A 125 -6.35 -1.57 -17.13
N PRO A 126 -7.43 -1.50 -17.94
CA PRO A 126 -8.74 -2.04 -17.55
C PRO A 126 -8.71 -3.51 -17.12
N ARG A 127 -7.78 -4.31 -17.69
CA ARG A 127 -7.60 -5.74 -17.36
C ARG A 127 -6.50 -6.00 -16.33
N HIS A 128 -5.72 -4.98 -15.99
CA HIS A 128 -4.61 -5.07 -15.05
C HIS A 128 -4.72 -3.96 -14.01
N GLN A 129 -5.62 -4.21 -13.06
CA GLN A 129 -5.90 -3.34 -11.93
C GLN A 129 -6.26 -4.21 -10.72
N GLY A 130 -6.14 -3.64 -9.53
CA GLY A 130 -6.43 -4.31 -8.28
C GLY A 130 -6.16 -3.45 -7.06
N VAL A 131 -6.38 -4.05 -5.90
CA VAL A 131 -6.01 -3.47 -4.61
C VAL A 131 -4.98 -4.38 -3.95
N ASP A 132 -3.87 -3.80 -3.55
CA ASP A 132 -2.87 -4.43 -2.69
C ASP A 132 -2.67 -3.60 -1.43
N TRP A 133 -1.86 -4.09 -0.50
CA TRP A 133 -1.22 -3.23 0.48
C TRP A 133 0.27 -3.32 0.23
N THR A 134 0.96 -2.18 0.32
CA THR A 134 2.35 -2.13 -0.11
C THR A 134 3.24 -3.02 0.75
N HIS A 135 4.16 -3.70 0.06
CA HIS A 135 5.23 -4.46 0.65
C HIS A 135 5.95 -3.61 1.71
N LYS A 136 6.06 -4.15 2.93
CA LYS A 136 6.64 -3.55 4.15
C LYS A 136 5.76 -2.58 4.92
N GLY A 137 4.46 -2.53 4.63
CA GLY A 137 3.52 -1.62 5.31
C GLY A 137 3.74 -0.16 4.87
N ALA A 138 3.43 0.78 5.77
CA ALA A 138 3.58 2.20 5.48
C ALA A 138 5.07 2.57 5.30
N SER A 139 5.40 3.21 4.18
CA SER A 139 6.73 3.74 3.87
C SER A 139 6.65 5.24 3.54
N ARG A 140 7.80 5.92 3.39
CA ARG A 140 7.82 7.34 2.98
C ARG A 140 7.15 7.59 1.62
N LYS A 141 7.16 6.59 0.72
CA LYS A 141 6.52 6.68 -0.61
C LYS A 141 5.05 6.26 -0.58
N TRP A 142 4.62 5.57 0.48
CA TRP A 142 3.26 5.10 0.67
C TRP A 142 2.93 5.09 2.17
N PRO A 143 2.47 6.20 2.75
CA PRO A 143 2.31 6.30 4.20
C PRO A 143 1.07 5.57 4.74
N TYR A 144 0.29 4.89 3.89
CA TYR A 144 -1.00 4.31 4.27
C TYR A 144 -0.84 2.81 4.62
N PRO A 145 -0.99 2.39 5.88
CA PRO A 145 -0.99 0.98 6.22
C PRO A 145 -2.26 0.33 5.65
N GLY A 146 -2.09 -0.83 5.00
CA GLY A 146 -3.21 -1.63 4.52
C GLY A 146 -3.54 -2.78 5.45
N TYR A 147 -4.71 -3.38 5.23
CA TYR A 147 -5.16 -4.58 5.91
C TYR A 147 -6.36 -5.19 5.15
N VAL A 148 -6.69 -6.41 5.51
CA VAL A 148 -7.93 -7.06 5.08
C VAL A 148 -8.64 -7.68 6.27
N ILE A 149 -9.96 -7.50 6.36
CA ILE A 149 -10.82 -8.12 7.35
C ILE A 149 -11.67 -9.16 6.63
N ILE A 150 -11.58 -10.43 7.02
CA ILE A 150 -12.44 -11.50 6.51
C ILE A 150 -13.37 -11.96 7.63
N ASN A 151 -14.69 -11.78 7.43
CA ASN A 151 -15.72 -12.14 8.41
C ASN A 151 -15.40 -11.64 9.84
N GLY A 152 -14.85 -10.43 9.96
CA GLY A 152 -14.47 -9.82 11.24
C GLY A 152 -13.05 -10.12 11.73
N ILE A 153 -12.30 -11.02 11.08
CA ILE A 153 -10.90 -11.31 11.44
C ILE A 153 -9.96 -10.45 10.59
N LYS A 154 -9.17 -9.61 11.25
CA LYS A 154 -8.25 -8.67 10.61
C LYS A 154 -6.85 -9.27 10.40
N TYR A 155 -6.35 -9.16 9.17
CA TYR A 155 -5.02 -9.53 8.74
C TYR A 155 -4.27 -8.29 8.24
N TYR A 156 -2.99 -8.21 8.57
CA TYR A 156 -2.06 -7.17 8.14
C TYR A 156 -1.00 -7.79 7.24
#